data_AF-A0A926MAV3-F1
#
_entry.id   AF-A0A926MAV3-F1
#
_cell.length_a   1.000
_cell.length_b   1.000
_cell.length_c   1.000
_cell.angle_alpha   90.00
_cell.angle_beta   90.00
_cell.angle_gamma   90.00
#
_symmetry.space_group_name_H-M   'P 1'
#
loop_
_entity.id
_entity.type
_entity.pdbx_description
1 polymer ?
#
loop_
_entity_poly.entity_id
_entity_poly.type
_entity_poly.pdbx_seq_one_letter_code
_entity_poly.pdbx_strand_id
1 'polypeptide(L)'
;MTISTTTIKNSSSGNGSTTAFNYTFKITDQDDIDVIIRSADGTETTKTITTHYTVGGVGNANGGTVTFTSGNIPTATETVVLRRDTPKTQGVDLIENDPLPANTLEDAYDKLTSITQELQEEVDRSLKLSRTNTITSTEFTQSATDRANKLVSFDSAGELTVAQELGSFEGNWAASRTYAVRDLVKDTSTNNIFYCNTAHTSSGSQPLTSNTDNAKWDLIVDAASATTSATAAATSATAAASSATAAANSATASASSASTATTKASEAATSATAAEAAKTAAELAADNFDDVYLGAKSSLPSVDNDGDALTAGDLVFLTTDNQLYVYNGSSWQVAATDVSAFGTKGFGIAMAIAL
;
A
#
# COMPACT_ATOMS: atom_id res chain seq x y z
N MET A 1 -44.59 -51.44 35.23
CA MET A 1 -44.80 -50.52 34.09
C MET A 1 -43.50 -50.46 33.34
N THR A 2 -43.51 -50.84 32.06
CA THR A 2 -42.33 -50.96 31.19
C THR A 2 -41.94 -49.64 30.54
N ILE A 3 -40.68 -49.53 30.12
CA ILE A 3 -40.22 -48.41 29.27
C ILE A 3 -40.73 -48.59 27.84
N SER A 4 -41.67 -47.74 27.42
CA SER A 4 -42.27 -47.77 26.08
C SER A 4 -41.87 -46.57 25.19
N THR A 5 -41.07 -45.65 25.70
CA THR A 5 -40.58 -44.45 25.00
C THR A 5 -39.08 -44.53 24.76
N THR A 6 -38.60 -43.90 23.68
CA THR A 6 -37.17 -43.68 23.39
C THR A 6 -36.70 -42.29 23.84
N THR A 7 -37.60 -41.46 24.35
CA THR A 7 -37.23 -40.15 24.92
C THR A 7 -36.44 -40.37 26.20
N ILE A 8 -35.23 -39.81 26.26
CA ILE A 8 -34.38 -39.82 27.46
C ILE A 8 -33.98 -38.41 27.90
N LYS A 9 -34.40 -37.39 27.13
CA LYS A 9 -34.09 -35.99 27.38
C LYS A 9 -35.24 -35.09 26.96
N ASN A 10 -35.44 -34.03 27.72
CA ASN A 10 -36.34 -32.92 27.40
C ASN A 10 -35.56 -31.62 27.47
N SER A 11 -35.85 -30.70 26.55
CA SER A 11 -35.26 -29.37 26.55
C SER A 11 -36.35 -28.31 26.51
N SER A 12 -36.16 -27.21 27.24
CA SER A 12 -37.12 -26.12 27.33
C SER A 12 -36.39 -24.81 27.58
N SER A 13 -36.87 -23.71 26.99
CA SER A 13 -36.35 -22.38 27.29
C SER A 13 -36.86 -21.90 28.65
N GLY A 14 -35.98 -21.27 29.43
CA GLY A 14 -36.40 -20.48 30.58
C GLY A 14 -37.10 -19.19 30.16
N ASN A 15 -37.73 -18.53 31.12
CA ASN A 15 -38.36 -17.21 30.93
C ASN A 15 -38.25 -16.31 32.17
N GLY A 16 -37.49 -16.74 33.19
CA GLY A 16 -37.33 -16.04 34.46
C GLY A 16 -38.52 -16.16 35.42
N SER A 17 -39.59 -16.90 35.07
CA SER A 17 -40.78 -17.04 35.91
C SER A 17 -41.32 -18.46 36.05
N THR A 18 -41.14 -19.33 35.04
CA THR A 18 -41.57 -20.72 35.07
C THR A 18 -40.66 -21.53 35.97
N THR A 19 -41.22 -22.11 37.02
CA THR A 19 -40.46 -22.92 38.00
C THR A 19 -40.51 -24.41 37.71
N ALA A 20 -41.54 -24.90 37.03
CA ALA A 20 -41.80 -26.32 36.79
C ALA A 20 -41.55 -26.69 35.33
N PHE A 21 -40.71 -27.69 35.11
CA PHE A 21 -40.37 -28.23 33.79
C PHE A 21 -40.60 -29.74 33.79
N ASN A 22 -41.38 -30.24 32.83
CA ASN A 22 -41.74 -31.65 32.77
C ASN A 22 -40.67 -32.47 32.06
N TYR A 23 -40.39 -33.64 32.61
CA TYR A 23 -39.65 -34.70 31.92
C TYR A 23 -40.63 -35.80 31.52
N THR A 24 -40.42 -36.42 30.36
CA THR A 24 -41.38 -37.37 29.75
C THR A 24 -40.81 -38.78 29.65
N PHE A 25 -39.98 -39.16 30.61
CA PHE A 25 -39.28 -40.44 30.67
C PHE A 25 -39.29 -41.00 32.10
N LYS A 26 -39.27 -42.32 32.26
CA LYS A 26 -39.22 -42.98 33.58
C LYS A 26 -37.85 -42.78 34.22
N ILE A 27 -37.85 -42.41 35.50
CA ILE A 27 -36.71 -42.46 36.42
C ILE A 27 -37.09 -43.34 37.62
N THR A 28 -36.14 -44.09 38.19
CA THR A 28 -36.42 -45.04 39.27
C THR A 28 -36.10 -44.43 40.63
N ASP A 29 -35.10 -43.56 40.68
CA ASP A 29 -34.77 -42.70 41.81
C ASP A 29 -34.82 -41.22 41.39
N GLN A 30 -34.95 -40.32 42.37
CA GLN A 30 -34.84 -38.88 42.14
C GLN A 30 -33.43 -38.45 41.71
N ASP A 31 -32.41 -39.26 42.02
CA ASP A 31 -31.03 -39.04 41.62
C ASP A 31 -30.74 -39.53 40.18
N ASP A 32 -31.66 -40.26 39.54
CA ASP A 32 -31.49 -40.79 38.18
C ASP A 32 -31.77 -39.73 37.08
N ILE A 33 -31.63 -38.44 37.39
CA ILE A 33 -31.87 -37.34 36.47
C ILE A 33 -30.82 -36.24 36.61
N ASP A 34 -30.22 -35.89 35.48
CA ASP A 34 -29.37 -34.71 35.32
C ASP A 34 -30.21 -33.50 34.89
N VAL A 35 -30.02 -32.40 35.61
CA VAL A 35 -30.60 -31.09 35.27
C VAL A 35 -29.47 -30.16 34.90
N ILE A 36 -29.37 -29.82 33.62
CA ILE A 36 -28.32 -28.98 33.05
C ILE A 36 -28.95 -27.65 32.62
N ILE A 37 -28.30 -26.55 33.02
CA ILE A 37 -28.61 -25.22 32.48
C ILE A 37 -27.52 -24.84 31.49
N ARG A 38 -27.94 -24.53 30.26
CA ARG A 38 -27.07 -23.98 29.22
C ARG A 38 -27.32 -22.47 29.10
N SER A 39 -26.29 -21.66 29.32
CA SER A 39 -26.34 -20.21 29.15
C SER A 39 -26.19 -19.79 27.68
N ALA A 40 -26.39 -18.49 27.42
CA ALA A 40 -26.35 -17.92 26.06
C ALA A 40 -24.96 -18.00 25.39
N ASP A 41 -23.88 -18.06 26.17
CA ASP A 41 -22.51 -18.26 25.68
C ASP A 41 -22.18 -19.73 25.39
N GLY A 42 -23.11 -20.64 25.68
CA GLY A 42 -22.97 -22.08 25.49
C GLY A 42 -22.38 -22.82 26.69
N THR A 43 -22.07 -22.15 27.80
CA THR A 43 -21.59 -22.81 29.02
C THR A 43 -22.68 -23.69 29.63
N GLU A 44 -22.36 -24.94 29.93
CA GLU A 44 -23.27 -25.89 30.57
C GLU A 44 -22.94 -26.05 32.05
N THR A 45 -23.95 -25.96 32.92
CA THR A 45 -23.82 -26.15 34.36
C THR A 45 -24.81 -27.18 34.86
N THR A 46 -24.32 -28.30 35.40
CA THR A 46 -25.14 -29.30 36.10
C THR A 46 -25.60 -28.76 37.44
N LYS A 47 -26.90 -28.88 37.72
CA LYS A 47 -27.53 -28.43 38.95
C LYS A 47 -27.68 -29.59 39.93
N THR A 48 -27.61 -29.28 41.21
CA THR A 48 -27.74 -30.24 42.31
C THR A 48 -29.19 -30.30 42.83
N ILE A 49 -29.74 -31.51 42.94
CA ILE A 49 -31.04 -31.77 43.57
C ILE A 49 -31.07 -31.28 45.02
N THR A 50 -32.25 -30.91 45.53
CA THR A 50 -32.55 -30.28 46.84
C THR A 50 -31.99 -28.87 47.04
N THR A 51 -30.88 -28.52 46.39
CA THR A 51 -30.32 -27.15 46.39
C THR A 51 -31.00 -26.29 45.32
N HIS A 52 -30.96 -26.73 44.06
CA HIS A 52 -31.41 -25.94 42.92
C HIS A 52 -32.81 -26.33 42.43
N TYR A 53 -33.20 -27.59 42.62
CA TYR A 53 -34.48 -28.12 42.19
C TYR A 53 -34.93 -29.31 43.04
N THR A 54 -36.20 -29.68 42.93
CA THR A 54 -36.79 -30.92 43.44
C THR A 54 -37.38 -31.73 42.30
N VAL A 55 -37.44 -33.06 42.44
CA VAL A 55 -37.99 -33.97 41.43
C VAL A 55 -39.29 -34.58 41.93
N GLY A 56 -40.33 -34.54 41.11
CA GLY A 56 -41.59 -35.24 41.33
C GLY A 56 -41.87 -36.24 40.22
N GLY A 57 -42.71 -37.24 40.49
CA GLY A 57 -43.13 -38.25 39.50
C GLY A 57 -42.18 -39.44 39.32
N VAL A 58 -41.28 -39.68 40.29
CA VAL A 58 -40.40 -40.87 40.31
C VAL A 58 -41.21 -42.15 40.16
N GLY A 59 -40.74 -43.07 39.33
CA GLY A 59 -41.40 -44.34 39.02
C GLY A 59 -42.52 -44.27 37.98
N ASN A 60 -42.95 -43.06 37.55
CA ASN A 60 -43.97 -42.92 36.52
C ASN A 60 -43.41 -43.15 35.12
N ALA A 61 -44.06 -44.01 34.33
CA ALA A 61 -43.63 -44.35 32.97
C ALA A 61 -43.63 -43.14 32.02
N ASN A 62 -44.55 -42.19 32.22
CA ASN A 62 -44.67 -40.98 31.41
C ASN A 62 -43.84 -39.81 31.95
N GLY A 63 -43.03 -40.04 32.98
CA GLY A 63 -42.21 -39.04 33.65
C GLY A 63 -42.97 -38.18 34.65
N GLY A 64 -42.41 -36.99 34.93
CA GLY A 64 -42.83 -36.14 36.02
C GLY A 64 -42.34 -34.71 35.85
N THR A 65 -42.01 -34.03 36.95
CA THR A 65 -41.69 -32.61 36.93
C THR A 65 -40.46 -32.31 37.76
N VAL A 66 -39.53 -31.53 37.19
CA VAL A 66 -38.45 -30.85 37.90
C VAL A 66 -38.94 -29.45 38.27
N THR A 67 -38.90 -29.11 39.56
CA THR A 67 -39.32 -27.80 40.07
C THR A 67 -38.13 -27.06 40.67
N PHE A 68 -37.75 -25.92 40.10
CA PHE A 68 -36.65 -25.09 40.58
C PHE A 68 -37.02 -24.38 41.89
N THR A 69 -36.04 -24.29 42.79
CA THR A 69 -36.17 -23.56 44.06
C THR A 69 -36.10 -22.05 43.84
N SER A 70 -36.59 -21.27 44.80
CA SER A 70 -36.55 -19.80 44.73
C SER A 70 -35.10 -19.31 44.56
N GLY A 71 -34.89 -18.39 43.60
CA GLY A 71 -33.57 -17.86 43.26
C GLY A 71 -32.81 -18.66 42.20
N ASN A 72 -33.31 -19.84 41.79
CA ASN A 72 -32.70 -20.69 40.77
C ASN A 72 -33.56 -20.82 39.50
N ILE A 73 -34.52 -19.91 39.30
CA ILE A 73 -35.45 -19.94 38.18
C ILE A 73 -34.69 -19.61 36.88
N PRO A 74 -34.69 -20.52 35.88
CA PRO A 74 -34.00 -20.30 34.61
C PRO A 74 -34.52 -19.06 33.89
N THR A 75 -33.60 -18.17 33.52
CA THR A 75 -33.85 -16.90 32.82
C THR A 75 -34.23 -17.11 31.35
N ALA A 76 -34.68 -16.04 30.68
CA ALA A 76 -35.05 -16.08 29.25
C ALA A 76 -33.87 -16.41 28.31
N THR A 77 -32.64 -16.27 28.79
CA THR A 77 -31.41 -16.56 28.04
C THR A 77 -30.85 -17.95 28.33
N GLU A 78 -31.49 -18.72 29.21
CA GLU A 78 -31.06 -20.04 29.64
C GLU A 78 -31.95 -21.13 29.05
N THR A 79 -31.32 -22.25 28.69
CA THR A 79 -32.02 -23.47 28.28
C THR A 79 -31.92 -24.50 29.39
N VAL A 80 -33.06 -25.04 29.80
CA VAL A 80 -33.17 -26.17 30.71
C VAL A 80 -33.06 -27.46 29.89
N VAL A 81 -32.17 -28.34 30.30
CA VAL A 81 -32.05 -29.69 29.75
C VAL A 81 -32.21 -30.68 30.89
N LEU A 82 -33.22 -31.54 30.78
CA LEU A 82 -33.47 -32.65 31.69
C LEU A 82 -33.05 -33.92 30.96
N ARG A 83 -32.13 -34.70 31.53
CA ARG A 83 -31.63 -35.95 30.92
C ARG A 83 -31.66 -37.06 31.96
N ARG A 84 -32.08 -38.26 31.57
CA ARG A 84 -31.97 -39.43 32.43
C ARG A 84 -30.51 -39.83 32.62
N ASP A 85 -30.11 -40.10 33.84
CA ASP A 85 -28.80 -40.66 34.17
C ASP A 85 -28.97 -41.90 35.05
N THR A 86 -29.12 -43.07 34.41
CA THR A 86 -29.36 -44.30 35.15
C THR A 86 -28.03 -44.87 35.69
N PRO A 87 -27.95 -45.25 36.98
CA PRO A 87 -26.77 -45.86 37.56
C PRO A 87 -26.38 -47.16 36.84
N LYS A 88 -25.13 -47.27 36.41
CA LYS A 88 -24.61 -48.41 35.61
C LYS A 88 -24.20 -49.59 36.50
N THR A 89 -25.09 -49.97 37.42
CA THR A 89 -24.89 -51.05 38.39
C THR A 89 -26.04 -52.07 38.33
N GLN A 90 -25.76 -53.33 38.63
CA GLN A 90 -26.80 -54.33 38.84
C GLN A 90 -27.00 -54.52 40.35
N GLY A 91 -28.23 -54.27 40.83
CA GLY A 91 -28.58 -54.41 42.25
C GLY A 91 -29.48 -55.61 42.56
N VAL A 92 -29.99 -56.31 41.54
CA VAL A 92 -30.80 -57.53 41.73
C VAL A 92 -29.85 -58.71 41.93
N ASP A 93 -29.96 -59.34 43.10
CA ASP A 93 -29.31 -60.60 43.45
C ASP A 93 -30.35 -61.72 43.44
N LEU A 94 -30.11 -62.76 42.64
CA LEU A 94 -31.05 -63.86 42.47
C LEU A 94 -30.58 -65.04 43.33
N ILE A 95 -31.37 -65.36 44.35
CA ILE A 95 -31.10 -66.47 45.26
C ILE A 95 -31.86 -67.71 44.78
N GLU A 96 -31.22 -68.87 44.81
CA GLU A 96 -31.83 -70.12 44.40
C GLU A 96 -33.05 -70.47 45.28
N ASN A 97 -34.16 -70.85 44.65
CA ASN A 97 -35.44 -71.20 45.29
C ASN A 97 -36.19 -70.04 45.99
N ASP A 98 -35.69 -68.80 45.89
CA ASP A 98 -36.42 -67.63 46.38
C ASP A 98 -37.56 -67.28 45.41
N PRO A 99 -38.70 -66.72 45.88
CA PRO A 99 -39.72 -66.21 44.99
C PRO A 99 -39.13 -65.19 44.00
N LEU A 100 -39.61 -65.21 42.76
CA LEU A 100 -39.22 -64.25 41.71
C LEU A 100 -40.39 -63.29 41.44
N PRO A 101 -40.50 -62.17 42.19
CA PRO A 101 -41.55 -61.19 41.92
C PRO A 101 -41.34 -60.59 40.53
N ALA A 102 -42.41 -60.57 39.73
CA ALA A 102 -42.36 -59.98 38.39
C ALA A 102 -41.85 -58.52 38.42
N ASN A 103 -42.23 -57.73 39.43
CA ASN A 103 -41.77 -56.34 39.56
C ASN A 103 -40.24 -56.23 39.69
N THR A 104 -39.59 -57.15 40.41
CA THR A 104 -38.13 -57.14 40.56
C THR A 104 -37.43 -57.39 39.22
N LEU A 105 -37.96 -58.29 38.40
CA LEU A 105 -37.44 -58.55 37.06
C LEU A 105 -37.73 -57.39 36.11
N GLU A 106 -38.94 -56.84 36.15
CA GLU A 106 -39.33 -55.70 35.32
C GLU A 106 -38.48 -54.45 35.61
N ASP A 107 -38.25 -54.12 36.89
CA ASP A 107 -37.39 -52.99 37.26
C ASP A 107 -35.93 -53.21 36.80
N ALA A 108 -35.43 -54.45 36.83
CA ALA A 108 -34.12 -54.78 36.29
C ALA A 108 -34.05 -54.64 34.76
N TYR A 109 -35.06 -55.11 34.03
CA TYR A 109 -35.13 -55.00 32.57
C TYR A 109 -35.34 -53.56 32.09
N ASP A 110 -36.16 -52.79 32.78
CA ASP A 110 -36.32 -51.36 32.52
C ASP A 110 -35.00 -50.63 32.76
N LYS A 111 -34.28 -50.93 33.84
CA LYS A 111 -32.95 -50.33 34.08
C LYS A 111 -31.97 -50.59 32.94
N LEU A 112 -31.87 -51.84 32.48
CA LEU A 112 -31.00 -52.18 31.35
C LEU A 112 -31.43 -51.50 30.04
N THR A 113 -32.74 -51.37 29.82
CA THR A 113 -33.30 -50.65 28.67
C THR A 113 -32.95 -49.16 28.74
N SER A 114 -33.07 -48.54 29.93
CA SER A 114 -32.67 -47.15 30.14
C SER A 114 -31.21 -46.91 29.82
N ILE A 115 -30.31 -47.73 30.38
CA ILE A 115 -28.87 -47.66 30.14
C ILE A 115 -28.55 -47.81 28.65
N THR A 116 -29.23 -48.72 27.95
CA THR A 116 -29.01 -48.92 26.51
C THR A 116 -29.42 -47.70 25.69
N GLN A 117 -30.55 -47.07 26.01
CA GLN A 117 -30.99 -45.84 25.33
C GLN A 117 -30.02 -44.68 25.60
N GLU A 118 -29.52 -44.56 26.83
CA GLU A 118 -28.53 -43.54 27.23
C GLU A 118 -27.20 -43.73 26.51
N LEU A 119 -26.70 -44.96 26.44
CA LEU A 119 -25.49 -45.29 25.69
C LEU A 119 -25.65 -45.04 24.19
N GLN A 120 -26.81 -45.33 23.60
CA GLN A 120 -27.08 -45.01 22.20
C GLN A 120 -26.99 -43.49 21.95
N GLU A 121 -27.54 -42.67 22.85
CA GLU A 121 -27.46 -41.21 22.73
C GLU A 121 -26.03 -40.68 22.85
N GLU A 122 -25.23 -41.26 23.75
CA GLU A 122 -23.81 -40.94 23.88
C GLU A 122 -23.03 -41.33 22.61
N VAL A 123 -23.32 -42.51 22.06
CA VAL A 123 -22.73 -42.99 20.80
C VAL A 123 -23.15 -42.09 19.64
N ASP A 124 -24.40 -41.62 19.56
CA ASP A 124 -24.87 -40.74 18.48
C ASP A 124 -24.19 -39.36 18.49
N ARG A 125 -23.72 -38.91 19.67
CA ARG A 125 -22.92 -37.67 19.81
C ARG A 125 -21.43 -37.85 19.55
N SER A 126 -20.96 -39.07 19.29
CA SER A 126 -19.55 -39.33 19.00
C SER A 126 -19.16 -38.93 17.57
N LEU A 127 -17.87 -38.66 17.34
CA LEU A 127 -17.32 -38.61 15.98
C LEU A 127 -17.50 -39.98 15.29
N LYS A 128 -17.89 -39.97 14.01
CA LYS A 128 -18.12 -41.18 13.20
C LYS A 128 -17.19 -41.21 12.01
N LEU A 129 -16.73 -42.42 11.71
CA LEU A 129 -16.04 -42.76 10.46
C LEU A 129 -16.99 -43.60 9.61
N SER A 130 -16.83 -43.57 8.28
CA SER A 130 -17.65 -44.42 7.41
C SER A 130 -17.43 -45.89 7.74
N ARG A 131 -18.49 -46.70 7.64
CA ARG A 131 -18.43 -48.16 7.81
C ARG A 131 -17.47 -48.84 6.83
N THR A 132 -17.13 -48.17 5.73
CA THR A 132 -16.23 -48.67 4.68
C THR A 132 -14.80 -48.18 4.83
N ASN A 133 -14.50 -47.30 5.79
CA ASN A 133 -13.14 -46.84 6.03
C ASN A 133 -12.46 -47.74 7.06
N THR A 134 -11.19 -48.07 6.80
CA THR A 134 -10.34 -48.78 7.74
C THR A 134 -9.47 -47.76 8.46
N ILE A 135 -9.62 -47.70 9.78
CA ILE A 135 -8.76 -46.99 10.72
C ILE A 135 -8.23 -48.08 11.65
N THR A 136 -6.91 -48.26 11.64
CA THR A 136 -6.24 -49.35 12.36
C THR A 136 -6.17 -49.06 13.86
N SER A 137 -6.06 -47.77 14.23
CA SER A 137 -6.13 -47.33 15.63
C SER A 137 -6.73 -45.93 15.76
N THR A 138 -7.64 -45.77 16.71
CA THR A 138 -8.17 -44.44 17.12
C THR A 138 -7.49 -43.90 18.37
N GLU A 139 -6.41 -44.53 18.83
CA GLU A 139 -5.72 -44.17 20.07
C GLU A 139 -4.67 -43.08 19.84
N PHE A 140 -4.80 -41.97 20.57
CA PHE A 140 -3.73 -40.99 20.67
C PHE A 140 -2.80 -41.36 21.83
N THR A 141 -1.59 -41.83 21.50
CA THR A 141 -0.58 -42.21 22.50
C THR A 141 0.25 -41.02 23.02
N GLN A 142 0.06 -39.82 22.46
CA GLN A 142 0.78 -38.61 22.84
C GLN A 142 0.28 -38.04 24.16
N SER A 143 1.20 -37.50 24.98
CA SER A 143 0.84 -36.88 26.26
C SER A 143 -0.05 -35.64 26.06
N ALA A 144 -0.80 -35.22 27.09
CA ALA A 144 -1.61 -34.02 27.06
C ALA A 144 -0.79 -32.76 26.69
N THR A 145 0.44 -32.68 27.21
CA THR A 145 1.38 -31.61 26.90
C THR A 145 1.77 -31.62 25.43
N ASP A 146 2.06 -32.80 24.86
CA ASP A 146 2.50 -32.91 23.46
C ASP A 146 1.38 -32.63 22.46
N ARG A 147 0.12 -32.87 22.83
CA ARG A 147 -1.05 -32.61 21.96
C ARG A 147 -1.70 -31.24 22.19
N ALA A 148 -1.24 -30.44 23.15
CA ALA A 148 -1.78 -29.12 23.40
C ALA A 148 -1.65 -28.23 22.14
N ASN A 149 -2.73 -27.55 21.76
CA ASN A 149 -2.82 -26.66 20.59
C ASN A 149 -2.54 -27.31 19.22
N LYS A 150 -2.56 -28.64 19.13
CA LYS A 150 -2.44 -29.36 17.86
C LYS A 150 -3.82 -29.74 17.31
N LEU A 151 -3.86 -30.03 16.02
CA LEU A 151 -5.04 -30.42 15.26
C LEU A 151 -5.19 -31.94 15.23
N VAL A 152 -6.43 -32.43 15.23
CA VAL A 152 -6.71 -33.80 14.79
C VAL A 152 -6.65 -33.83 13.26
N SER A 153 -5.88 -34.75 12.71
CA SER A 153 -5.55 -34.82 11.28
C SER A 153 -5.38 -36.27 10.84
N PHE A 154 -5.10 -36.48 9.55
CA PHE A 154 -4.76 -37.78 8.99
C PHE A 154 -3.30 -37.80 8.53
N ASP A 155 -2.59 -38.88 8.80
CA ASP A 155 -1.22 -39.07 8.31
C ASP A 155 -1.20 -39.54 6.83
N SER A 156 -0.01 -39.86 6.31
CA SER A 156 0.16 -40.33 4.94
C SER A 156 -0.42 -41.72 4.67
N ALA A 157 -0.69 -42.51 5.71
CA ALA A 157 -1.42 -43.78 5.63
C ALA A 157 -2.94 -43.59 5.79
N GLY A 158 -3.40 -42.36 6.04
CA GLY A 158 -4.80 -42.04 6.29
C GLY A 158 -5.26 -42.37 7.71
N GLU A 159 -4.32 -42.58 8.66
CA GLU A 159 -4.61 -42.88 10.06
C GLU A 159 -4.82 -41.60 10.88
N LEU A 160 -5.68 -41.66 11.91
CA LEU A 160 -5.90 -40.52 12.80
C LEU A 160 -4.63 -40.19 13.58
N THR A 161 -4.23 -38.92 13.53
CA THR A 161 -3.04 -38.42 14.23
C THR A 161 -3.24 -36.99 14.74
N VAL A 162 -2.37 -36.56 15.65
CA VAL A 162 -2.32 -35.19 16.13
C VAL A 162 -1.16 -34.47 15.46
N ALA A 163 -1.46 -33.44 14.65
CA ALA A 163 -0.46 -32.70 13.89
C ALA A 163 -0.54 -31.19 14.14
N GLN A 164 0.57 -30.50 13.86
CA GLN A 164 0.65 -29.05 13.86
C GLN A 164 0.38 -28.51 12.45
N GLU A 165 -0.34 -27.40 12.32
CA GLU A 165 -0.69 -26.81 11.02
C GLU A 165 0.52 -26.25 10.25
N LEU A 166 1.59 -25.92 10.95
CA LEU A 166 2.95 -25.66 10.45
C LEU A 166 3.89 -26.25 11.52
N GLY A 167 5.05 -26.79 11.16
CA GLY A 167 5.93 -27.48 12.12
C GLY A 167 6.65 -26.51 13.07
N SER A 168 7.69 -27.00 13.75
CA SER A 168 8.46 -26.15 14.67
C SER A 168 9.37 -25.21 13.89
N PHE A 169 9.55 -23.97 14.38
CA PHE A 169 10.59 -23.10 13.84
C PHE A 169 11.95 -23.49 14.43
N GLU A 170 12.80 -24.09 13.61
CA GLU A 170 14.08 -24.66 14.00
C GLU A 170 15.23 -23.63 14.00
N GLY A 171 14.92 -22.38 13.66
CA GLY A 171 15.86 -21.26 13.56
C GLY A 171 16.54 -21.18 12.20
N ASN A 172 17.84 -20.84 12.20
CA ASN A 172 18.64 -20.84 10.97
C ASN A 172 18.89 -22.29 10.52
N TRP A 173 18.79 -22.53 9.21
CA TRP A 173 19.12 -23.83 8.65
C TRP A 173 20.58 -24.19 8.97
N ALA A 174 20.77 -25.43 9.43
CA ALA A 174 22.05 -26.08 9.63
C ALA A 174 22.11 -27.42 8.89
N ALA A 175 23.30 -27.79 8.42
CA ALA A 175 23.60 -29.11 7.88
C ALA A 175 23.69 -30.16 9.00
N SER A 176 23.53 -31.44 8.64
CA SER A 176 23.57 -32.59 9.56
C SER A 176 22.56 -32.51 10.71
N ARG A 177 21.48 -31.76 10.54
CA ARG A 177 20.37 -31.65 11.49
C ARG A 177 19.18 -32.41 10.94
N THR A 178 18.53 -33.20 11.79
CA THR A 178 17.28 -33.88 11.42
C THR A 178 16.13 -32.89 11.53
N TYR A 179 15.40 -32.74 10.43
CA TYR A 179 14.19 -31.95 10.34
C TYR A 179 13.00 -32.88 10.12
N ALA A 180 11.93 -32.65 10.88
CA ALA A 180 10.65 -33.29 10.67
C ALA A 180 9.89 -32.61 9.51
N VAL A 181 8.87 -33.30 8.99
CA VAL A 181 7.96 -32.70 8.01
C VAL A 181 7.28 -31.48 8.66
N ARG A 182 7.21 -30.38 7.90
CA ARG A 182 6.69 -29.04 8.24
C ARG A 182 7.60 -28.16 9.10
N ASP A 183 8.77 -28.62 9.55
CA ASP A 183 9.70 -27.75 10.27
C ASP A 183 10.08 -26.54 9.42
N LEU A 184 10.07 -25.36 10.04
CA LEU A 184 10.42 -24.09 9.40
C LEU A 184 11.87 -23.74 9.68
N VAL A 185 12.57 -23.34 8.64
CA VAL A 185 13.97 -22.91 8.72
C VAL A 185 14.18 -21.61 7.99
N LYS A 186 15.09 -20.78 8.50
CA LYS A 186 15.60 -19.61 7.80
C LYS A 186 16.84 -19.98 6.98
N ASP A 187 16.80 -19.72 5.69
CA ASP A 187 18.00 -19.66 4.86
C ASP A 187 18.68 -18.31 5.07
N THR A 188 19.85 -18.29 5.68
CA THR A 188 20.57 -17.05 5.99
C THR A 188 21.25 -16.41 4.79
N SER A 189 21.41 -17.13 3.67
CA SER A 189 21.98 -16.58 2.44
C SER A 189 20.99 -15.70 1.68
N THR A 190 19.70 -16.05 1.72
CA THR A 190 18.61 -15.35 1.02
C THR A 190 17.65 -14.65 1.98
N ASN A 191 17.75 -14.92 3.29
CA ASN A 191 16.78 -14.57 4.33
C ASN A 191 15.38 -15.18 4.13
N ASN A 192 15.22 -16.10 3.18
CA ASN A 192 13.96 -16.77 2.91
C ASN A 192 13.60 -17.76 4.01
N ILE A 193 12.31 -18.00 4.19
CA ILE A 193 11.78 -19.02 5.12
C ILE A 193 11.25 -20.18 4.30
N PHE A 194 11.73 -21.38 4.61
CA PHE A 194 11.31 -22.63 3.99
C PHE A 194 10.64 -23.52 5.02
N TYR A 195 9.79 -24.44 4.56
CA TYR A 195 9.36 -25.58 5.36
C TYR A 195 9.89 -26.89 4.76
N CYS A 196 10.18 -27.85 5.63
CA CYS A 196 10.61 -29.20 5.26
C CYS A 196 9.39 -29.99 4.74
N ASN A 197 9.33 -30.33 3.46
CA ASN A 197 8.21 -31.12 2.93
C ASN A 197 8.40 -32.63 3.16
N THR A 198 9.64 -33.08 3.35
CA THR A 198 10.02 -34.49 3.53
C THR A 198 11.03 -34.62 4.66
N ALA A 199 10.72 -35.36 5.72
CA ALA A 199 11.62 -35.55 6.85
C ALA A 199 12.97 -36.13 6.39
N HIS A 200 14.07 -35.53 6.85
CA HIS A 200 15.43 -35.95 6.51
C HIS A 200 16.45 -35.37 7.49
N THR A 201 17.66 -35.96 7.50
CA THR A 201 18.85 -35.27 8.03
C THR A 201 19.45 -34.43 6.92
N SER A 202 19.54 -33.12 7.13
CA SER A 202 19.99 -32.16 6.14
C SER A 202 21.43 -32.36 5.72
N SER A 203 21.73 -32.04 4.47
CA SER A 203 23.06 -32.09 3.89
C SER A 203 23.30 -30.90 2.96
N GLY A 204 24.52 -30.78 2.40
CA GLY A 204 24.88 -29.69 1.49
C GLY A 204 25.09 -28.34 2.19
N SER A 205 24.81 -27.25 1.47
CA SER A 205 24.98 -25.88 1.94
C SER A 205 23.81 -24.99 1.51
N GLN A 206 23.64 -23.84 2.16
CA GLN A 206 22.79 -22.77 1.65
C GLN A 206 23.36 -22.20 0.33
N PRO A 207 22.52 -21.61 -0.55
CA PRO A 207 21.07 -21.41 -0.43
C PRO A 207 20.24 -22.70 -0.56
N LEU A 208 19.10 -22.76 0.10
CA LEU A 208 18.21 -23.94 0.07
C LEU A 208 17.61 -24.21 -1.32
N THR A 209 17.45 -23.19 -2.16
CA THR A 209 16.98 -23.33 -3.54
C THR A 209 17.94 -24.11 -4.45
N SER A 210 19.23 -24.16 -4.10
CA SER A 210 20.26 -24.90 -4.85
C SER A 210 20.94 -25.97 -4.01
N ASN A 211 20.43 -26.23 -2.80
CA ASN A 211 20.96 -27.20 -1.87
C ASN A 211 20.79 -28.64 -2.40
N THR A 212 21.60 -29.57 -1.91
CA THR A 212 21.49 -31.01 -2.24
C THR A 212 20.09 -31.56 -1.97
N ASP A 213 19.46 -31.11 -0.88
CA ASP A 213 18.13 -31.47 -0.44
C ASP A 213 17.04 -30.49 -0.93
N ASN A 214 17.29 -29.64 -1.94
CA ASN A 214 16.33 -28.59 -2.36
C ASN A 214 14.90 -29.09 -2.60
N ALA A 215 14.73 -30.30 -3.16
CA ALA A 215 13.41 -30.89 -3.41
C ALA A 215 12.63 -31.23 -2.11
N LYS A 216 13.31 -31.25 -0.96
CA LYS A 216 12.74 -31.48 0.37
C LYS A 216 12.37 -30.19 1.09
N TRP A 217 12.59 -29.04 0.46
CA TRP A 217 12.32 -27.71 1.00
C TRP A 217 11.39 -26.93 0.08
N ASP A 218 10.29 -26.46 0.65
CA ASP A 218 9.34 -25.59 -0.05
C ASP A 218 9.38 -24.18 0.54
N LEU A 219 9.35 -23.18 -0.34
CA LEU A 219 9.41 -21.77 0.05
C LEU A 219 8.08 -21.30 0.63
N ILE A 220 8.12 -20.70 1.83
CA ILE A 220 6.96 -20.03 2.45
C ILE A 220 7.09 -18.51 2.33
N VAL A 221 8.28 -17.95 2.57
CA VAL A 221 8.52 -16.50 2.52
C VAL A 221 9.72 -16.19 1.63
N ASP A 222 9.48 -15.46 0.54
CA ASP A 222 10.51 -14.94 -0.36
C ASP A 222 10.99 -13.54 0.06
N ALA A 223 11.83 -13.49 1.09
CA ALA A 223 12.44 -12.25 1.58
C ALA A 223 13.49 -11.66 0.61
N ALA A 224 14.16 -12.50 -0.18
CA ALA A 224 15.15 -12.08 -1.17
C ALA A 224 14.51 -11.20 -2.24
N SER A 225 13.43 -11.67 -2.87
CA SER A 225 12.69 -10.90 -3.88
C SER A 225 12.12 -9.60 -3.31
N ALA A 226 11.62 -9.64 -2.07
CA ALA A 226 11.14 -8.45 -1.38
C ALA A 226 12.26 -7.41 -1.15
N THR A 227 13.45 -7.85 -0.75
CA THR A 227 14.62 -6.99 -0.51
C THR A 227 15.15 -6.38 -1.81
N THR A 228 15.21 -7.16 -2.90
CA THR A 228 15.57 -6.65 -4.23
C THR A 228 14.57 -5.59 -4.70
N SER A 229 13.27 -5.83 -4.52
CA SER A 229 12.21 -4.86 -4.88
C SER A 229 12.33 -3.55 -4.08
N ALA A 230 12.61 -3.64 -2.78
CA ALA A 230 12.84 -2.46 -1.94
C ALA A 230 14.07 -1.65 -2.40
N THR A 231 15.15 -2.33 -2.77
CA THR A 231 16.38 -1.68 -3.28
C THR A 231 16.11 -0.98 -4.62
N ALA A 232 15.41 -1.64 -5.55
CA ALA A 232 15.04 -1.06 -6.84
C ALA A 232 14.16 0.20 -6.68
N ALA A 233 13.23 0.18 -5.72
CA ALA A 233 12.42 1.35 -5.38
C ALA A 233 13.27 2.52 -4.86
N ALA A 234 14.24 2.25 -3.97
CA ALA A 234 15.17 3.27 -3.46
C ALA A 234 16.06 3.88 -4.56
N THR A 235 16.56 3.05 -5.48
CA THR A 235 17.30 3.53 -6.67
C THR A 235 16.42 4.40 -7.56
N SER A 236 15.17 3.98 -7.80
CA SER A 236 14.22 4.75 -8.61
C SER A 236 13.91 6.12 -7.99
N ALA A 237 13.79 6.21 -6.65
CA ALA A 237 13.60 7.47 -5.95
C ALA A 237 14.81 8.41 -6.13
N THR A 238 16.03 7.88 -6.04
CA THR A 238 17.27 8.66 -6.27
C THR A 238 17.36 9.19 -7.71
N ALA A 239 17.00 8.34 -8.69
CA ALA A 239 16.97 8.73 -10.09
C ALA A 239 15.96 9.85 -10.34
N ALA A 240 14.75 9.74 -9.77
CA ALA A 240 13.73 10.78 -9.87
C ALA A 240 14.18 12.13 -9.25
N ALA A 241 14.86 12.10 -8.10
CA ALA A 241 15.42 13.31 -7.48
C ALA A 241 16.50 13.97 -8.36
N SER A 242 17.33 13.15 -9.03
CA SER A 242 18.35 13.63 -9.97
C SER A 242 17.71 14.26 -11.21
N SER A 243 16.67 13.64 -11.77
CA SER A 243 15.90 14.21 -12.88
C SER A 243 15.20 15.52 -12.51
N ALA A 244 14.65 15.63 -11.30
CA ALA A 244 14.06 16.88 -10.82
C ALA A 244 15.09 18.01 -10.73
N THR A 245 16.30 17.72 -10.25
CA THR A 245 17.41 18.68 -10.20
C THR A 245 17.85 19.11 -11.60
N ALA A 246 17.98 18.17 -12.54
CA ALA A 246 18.31 18.47 -13.93
C ALA A 246 17.25 19.38 -14.59
N ALA A 247 15.96 19.10 -14.35
CA ALA A 247 14.87 19.94 -14.86
C ALA A 247 14.92 21.37 -14.29
N ALA A 248 15.21 21.53 -12.99
CA ALA A 248 15.37 22.84 -12.36
C ALA A 248 16.56 23.63 -12.94
N ASN A 249 17.68 22.96 -13.23
CA ASN A 249 18.83 23.57 -13.88
C ASN A 249 18.50 24.03 -15.31
N SER A 250 17.80 23.20 -16.08
CA SER A 250 17.35 23.57 -17.43
C SER A 250 16.38 24.76 -17.42
N ALA A 251 15.47 24.83 -16.45
CA ALA A 251 14.58 25.98 -16.28
C ALA A 251 15.36 27.27 -15.99
N THR A 252 16.39 27.19 -15.12
CA THR A 252 17.26 28.32 -14.80
C THR A 252 18.04 28.80 -16.03
N ALA A 253 18.64 27.87 -16.77
CA ALA A 253 19.37 28.20 -18.01
C ALA A 253 18.46 28.87 -19.05
N SER A 254 17.23 28.38 -19.20
CA SER A 254 16.23 28.99 -20.10
C SER A 254 15.87 30.42 -19.68
N ALA A 255 15.68 30.68 -18.39
CA ALA A 255 15.42 32.02 -17.86
C ALA A 255 16.60 32.99 -18.11
N SER A 256 17.84 32.51 -17.97
CA SER A 256 19.03 33.30 -18.31
C SER A 256 19.08 33.64 -19.80
N SER A 257 18.81 32.68 -20.68
CA SER A 257 18.75 32.92 -22.14
C SER A 257 17.68 33.94 -22.52
N ALA A 258 16.49 33.88 -21.89
CA ALA A 258 15.42 34.86 -22.11
C ALA A 258 15.84 36.28 -21.68
N SER A 259 16.56 36.40 -20.56
CA SER A 259 17.11 37.67 -20.10
C SER A 259 18.14 38.23 -21.08
N THR A 260 19.08 37.39 -21.56
CA THR A 260 20.06 37.79 -22.58
C THR A 260 19.39 38.24 -23.87
N ALA A 261 18.37 37.52 -24.35
CA ALA A 261 17.61 37.91 -25.54
C ALA A 261 16.95 39.28 -25.39
N THR A 262 16.37 39.55 -24.21
CA THR A 262 15.76 40.85 -23.88
C THR A 262 16.80 41.97 -23.91
N THR A 263 17.97 41.77 -23.30
CA THR A 263 19.07 42.74 -23.34
C THR A 263 19.54 43.01 -24.77
N LYS A 264 19.72 41.96 -25.58
CA LYS A 264 20.17 42.10 -26.97
C LYS A 264 19.15 42.82 -27.86
N ALA A 265 17.86 42.64 -27.61
CA ALA A 265 16.81 43.40 -28.28
C ALA A 265 16.91 44.91 -27.96
N SER A 266 17.13 45.27 -26.69
CA SER A 266 17.31 46.67 -26.27
C SER A 266 18.58 47.31 -26.84
N GLU A 267 19.69 46.56 -26.85
CA GLU A 267 20.95 47.01 -27.48
C GLU A 267 20.74 47.28 -28.97
N ALA A 268 20.07 46.38 -29.69
CA ALA A 268 19.79 46.56 -31.12
C ALA A 268 18.91 47.79 -31.39
N ALA A 269 17.88 48.03 -30.58
CA ALA A 269 17.02 49.22 -30.69
C ALA A 269 17.81 50.53 -30.45
N THR A 270 18.73 50.51 -29.50
CA THR A 270 19.63 51.64 -29.21
C THR A 270 20.57 51.90 -30.40
N SER A 271 21.18 50.86 -30.96
CA SER A 271 22.02 50.97 -32.14
C SER A 271 21.26 51.50 -33.36
N ALA A 272 20.00 51.09 -33.57
CA ALA A 272 19.16 51.62 -34.64
C ALA A 272 18.89 53.13 -34.49
N THR A 273 18.57 53.58 -33.27
CA THR A 273 18.36 55.00 -32.97
C THR A 273 19.64 55.83 -33.18
N ALA A 274 20.78 55.30 -32.74
CA ALA A 274 22.08 55.96 -32.93
C ALA A 274 22.45 56.08 -34.42
N ALA A 275 22.13 55.06 -35.23
CA ALA A 275 22.35 55.08 -36.66
C ALA A 275 21.48 56.15 -37.37
N GLU A 276 20.21 56.28 -36.99
CA GLU A 276 19.33 57.33 -37.54
C GLU A 276 19.82 58.73 -37.15
N ALA A 277 20.21 58.93 -35.90
CA ALA A 277 20.78 60.21 -35.45
C ALA A 277 22.07 60.57 -36.23
N ALA A 278 22.93 59.58 -36.48
CA ALA A 278 24.13 59.77 -37.29
C ALA A 278 23.80 60.11 -38.75
N LYS A 279 22.76 59.49 -39.34
CA LYS A 279 22.25 59.82 -40.67
C LYS A 279 21.78 61.28 -40.73
N THR A 280 20.89 61.70 -39.82
CA THR A 280 20.40 63.09 -39.78
C THR A 280 21.54 64.09 -39.59
N ALA A 281 22.51 63.80 -38.73
CA ALA A 281 23.67 64.65 -38.53
C ALA A 281 24.54 64.77 -39.79
N ALA A 282 24.70 63.67 -40.55
CA ALA A 282 25.42 63.67 -41.81
C ALA A 282 24.66 64.41 -42.93
N GLU A 283 23.34 64.24 -43.02
CA GLU A 283 22.48 64.97 -43.95
C GLU A 283 22.57 66.48 -43.69
N LEU A 284 22.43 66.92 -42.42
CA LEU A 284 22.59 68.32 -42.04
C LEU A 284 23.99 68.87 -42.31
N ALA A 285 25.04 68.07 -42.09
CA ALA A 285 26.40 68.51 -42.39
C ALA A 285 26.66 68.69 -43.90
N ALA A 286 26.01 67.87 -44.74
CA ALA A 286 26.09 67.99 -46.20
C ALA A 286 25.31 69.21 -46.70
N ASP A 287 24.10 69.42 -46.18
CA ASP A 287 23.22 70.57 -46.46
C ASP A 287 23.93 71.89 -46.17
N ASN A 288 24.43 72.06 -44.94
CA ASN A 288 25.20 73.24 -44.53
C ASN A 288 26.45 73.48 -45.41
N PHE A 289 27.04 72.42 -45.98
CA PHE A 289 28.18 72.57 -46.88
C PHE A 289 27.74 73.01 -48.28
N ASP A 290 26.62 72.49 -48.79
CA ASP A 290 26.06 72.85 -50.09
C ASP A 290 25.58 74.31 -50.13
N ASP A 291 25.05 74.83 -49.02
CA ASP A 291 24.68 76.24 -48.83
C ASP A 291 25.90 77.17 -48.91
N VAL A 292 27.00 76.78 -48.26
CA VAL A 292 28.22 77.60 -48.22
C VAL A 292 29.03 77.46 -49.51
N TYR A 293 29.07 76.28 -50.13
CA TYR A 293 29.82 76.04 -51.36
C TYR A 293 28.90 75.60 -52.48
N LEU A 294 28.51 76.58 -53.31
CA LEU A 294 27.62 76.43 -54.46
C LEU A 294 28.22 75.60 -55.62
N GLY A 295 29.43 75.07 -55.46
CA GLY A 295 30.09 74.25 -56.46
C GLY A 295 30.63 75.03 -57.65
N ALA A 296 30.78 74.31 -58.78
CA ALA A 296 31.30 74.86 -60.02
C ALA A 296 30.16 75.39 -60.90
N LYS A 297 30.19 76.67 -61.27
CA LYS A 297 29.19 77.31 -62.14
C LYS A 297 29.86 77.98 -63.34
N SER A 298 29.08 78.23 -64.40
CA SER A 298 29.52 78.95 -65.60
C SER A 298 29.19 80.45 -65.59
N SER A 299 28.40 80.89 -64.61
CA SER A 299 28.09 82.31 -64.33
C SER A 299 27.82 82.48 -62.83
N LEU A 300 27.97 83.71 -62.33
CA LEU A 300 27.73 84.02 -60.92
C LEU A 300 26.23 83.91 -60.60
N PRO A 301 25.83 83.07 -59.63
CA PRO A 301 24.43 82.89 -59.28
C PRO A 301 23.90 84.07 -58.45
N SER A 302 22.56 84.18 -58.38
CA SER A 302 21.84 85.18 -57.56
C SER A 302 21.10 84.57 -56.36
N VAL A 303 21.04 83.25 -56.31
CA VAL A 303 20.46 82.42 -55.24
C VAL A 303 21.41 81.24 -55.02
N ASP A 304 21.34 80.60 -53.86
CA ASP A 304 22.10 79.40 -53.56
C ASP A 304 21.55 78.15 -54.30
N ASN A 305 21.98 76.96 -53.88
CA ASN A 305 21.59 75.70 -54.50
C ASN A 305 20.16 75.24 -54.13
N ASP A 306 19.60 75.75 -53.03
CA ASP A 306 18.23 75.49 -52.59
C ASP A 306 17.23 76.56 -53.06
N GLY A 307 17.75 77.63 -53.65
CA GLY A 307 16.96 78.75 -54.17
C GLY A 307 16.73 79.86 -53.14
N ASP A 308 17.42 79.80 -52.01
CA ASP A 308 17.45 80.82 -50.98
C ASP A 308 18.41 81.97 -51.36
N ALA A 309 18.32 83.07 -50.61
CA ALA A 309 19.11 84.28 -50.91
C ALA A 309 20.56 84.11 -50.45
N LEU A 310 21.51 84.50 -51.32
CA LEU A 310 22.94 84.40 -51.03
C LEU A 310 23.31 85.07 -49.70
N THR A 311 24.08 84.35 -48.89
CA THR A 311 24.59 84.82 -47.61
C THR A 311 26.05 85.26 -47.73
N ALA A 312 26.46 86.20 -46.88
CA ALA A 312 27.85 86.64 -46.86
C ALA A 312 28.75 85.47 -46.41
N GLY A 313 29.67 85.05 -47.28
CA GLY A 313 30.52 83.88 -47.06
C GLY A 313 30.33 82.77 -48.10
N ASP A 314 29.24 82.79 -48.88
CA ASP A 314 28.99 81.79 -49.93
C ASP A 314 30.13 81.77 -50.94
N LEU A 315 30.49 80.57 -51.39
CA LEU A 315 31.63 80.28 -52.25
C LEU A 315 31.15 79.65 -53.56
N VAL A 316 31.71 80.08 -54.69
CA VAL A 316 31.44 79.48 -56.01
C VAL A 316 32.72 79.40 -56.82
N PHE A 317 32.98 78.25 -57.45
CA PHE A 317 34.07 78.13 -58.41
C PHE A 317 33.56 78.46 -59.81
N LEU A 318 34.02 79.57 -60.37
CA LEU A 318 33.59 80.00 -61.69
C LEU A 318 34.49 79.38 -62.76
N THR A 319 33.94 78.43 -63.52
CA THR A 319 34.67 77.64 -64.51
C THR A 319 35.15 78.46 -65.71
N THR A 320 34.46 79.56 -66.05
CA THR A 320 34.86 80.48 -67.12
C THR A 320 36.14 81.25 -66.77
N ASP A 321 36.28 81.59 -65.50
CA ASP A 321 37.38 82.43 -65.00
C ASP A 321 38.48 81.60 -64.34
N ASN A 322 38.20 80.31 -64.13
CA ASN A 322 39.00 79.35 -63.39
C ASN A 322 39.41 79.87 -61.99
N GLN A 323 38.46 80.51 -61.29
CA GLN A 323 38.68 81.20 -60.01
C GLN A 323 37.56 80.89 -59.01
N LEU A 324 37.94 80.83 -57.72
CA LEU A 324 36.99 80.78 -56.61
C LEU A 324 36.54 82.21 -56.26
N TYR A 325 35.24 82.40 -56.13
CA TYR A 325 34.62 83.65 -55.72
C TYR A 325 33.94 83.47 -54.36
N VAL A 326 33.85 84.56 -53.58
CA VAL A 326 33.12 84.65 -52.31
C VAL A 326 32.11 85.79 -52.38
N TYR A 327 30.90 85.59 -51.86
CA TYR A 327 29.87 86.64 -51.77
C TYR A 327 30.08 87.45 -50.48
N ASN A 328 30.17 88.78 -50.60
CA ASN A 328 30.44 89.65 -49.44
C ASN A 328 29.17 90.18 -48.74
N GLY A 329 27.99 89.71 -49.14
CA GLY A 329 26.68 90.22 -48.72
C GLY A 329 26.06 91.25 -49.66
N SER A 330 26.76 91.64 -50.73
CA SER A 330 26.23 92.57 -51.75
C SER A 330 26.72 92.26 -53.17
N SER A 331 27.92 91.69 -53.31
CA SER A 331 28.54 91.36 -54.60
C SER A 331 29.50 90.19 -54.48
N TRP A 332 29.76 89.51 -55.59
CA TRP A 332 30.81 88.49 -55.70
C TRP A 332 32.20 89.13 -55.85
N GLN A 333 33.19 88.60 -55.13
CA GLN A 333 34.61 88.99 -55.23
C GLN A 333 35.50 87.75 -55.33
N VAL A 334 36.67 87.88 -55.96
CA VAL A 334 37.63 86.76 -56.06
C VAL A 334 38.13 86.39 -54.65
N ALA A 335 37.97 85.13 -54.25
CA ALA A 335 38.28 84.67 -52.90
C ALA A 335 39.80 84.57 -52.63
N ALA A 336 40.60 84.32 -53.67
CA ALA A 336 42.06 84.28 -53.59
C ALA A 336 42.68 84.94 -54.81
N THR A 337 43.49 85.98 -54.59
CA THR A 337 44.16 86.73 -55.67
C THR A 337 45.58 86.20 -55.86
N ASP A 338 45.97 85.85 -57.10
CA ASP A 338 47.36 85.49 -57.39
C ASP A 338 48.26 86.74 -57.33
N VAL A 339 49.19 86.75 -56.37
CA VAL A 339 50.13 87.86 -56.15
C VAL A 339 51.41 87.75 -56.98
N SER A 340 51.60 86.67 -57.74
CA SER A 340 52.80 86.44 -58.55
C SER A 340 53.07 87.56 -59.57
N ALA A 341 52.01 88.25 -60.04
CA ALA A 341 52.10 89.35 -61.00
C ALA A 341 52.10 90.76 -60.37
N PHE A 342 51.96 90.90 -59.05
CA PHE A 342 51.94 92.22 -58.39
C PHE A 342 53.29 92.95 -58.53
N GLY A 343 54.40 92.21 -58.50
CA GLY A 343 55.74 92.76 -58.73
C GLY A 343 55.91 93.35 -60.14
N THR A 344 55.36 92.71 -61.16
CA THR A 344 55.56 93.11 -62.57
C THR A 344 54.76 94.38 -62.94
N LYS A 345 53.54 94.54 -62.40
CA LYS A 345 52.72 95.74 -62.66
C LYS A 345 53.13 96.94 -61.80
N GLY A 346 53.56 96.72 -60.56
CA GLY A 346 54.08 97.79 -59.69
C GLY A 346 55.37 98.41 -60.22
N PHE A 347 56.31 97.58 -60.69
CA PHE A 347 57.56 98.07 -61.31
C PHE A 347 57.32 98.73 -62.68
N GLY A 348 56.36 98.25 -63.48
CA GLY A 348 56.05 98.84 -64.79
C GLY A 348 55.55 100.29 -64.72
N ILE A 349 54.77 100.65 -63.69
CA ILE A 349 54.26 102.02 -63.49
C ILE A 349 55.31 102.94 -62.87
N ALA A 350 56.12 102.43 -61.92
CA ALA A 350 57.21 103.20 -61.33
C ALA A 350 58.29 103.58 -62.37
N MET A 351 58.52 102.71 -63.37
CA MET A 351 59.51 102.97 -64.43
C MET A 351 58.99 103.89 -65.56
N ALA A 352 57.67 104.01 -65.73
CA ALA A 352 57.04 104.88 -66.73
C ALA A 352 56.90 106.35 -66.28
N ILE A 353 57.06 106.64 -64.98
CA ILE A 353 57.03 108.00 -64.41
C ILE A 353 58.46 108.60 -64.34
N ALA A 354 59.50 107.79 -64.53
CA ALA A 354 60.91 108.18 -64.38
C ALA A 354 61.65 108.45 -65.71
N LEU A 355 60.94 108.57 -66.84
CA LEU A 355 61.51 108.90 -68.15
C LEU A 355 61.00 110.25 -68.68
#